data_AF-A0A960ALM7-F1
#
_entry.id   AF-A0A960ALM7-F1
#
_cell.length_a   1.000
_cell.length_b   1.000
_cell.length_c   1.000
_cell.angle_alpha   90.00
_cell.angle_beta   90.00
_cell.angle_gamma   90.00
#
_symmetry.space_group_name_H-M   'P 1'
#
loop_
_entity.id
_entity.type
_entity.pdbx_description
1 polymer ?
#
loop_
_entity_poly.entity_id
_entity_poly.type
_entity_poly.pdbx_seq_one_letter_code
_entity_poly.pdbx_strand_id
1 'polypeptide(L)'
;SKEHPDLDFEDVDPARWQEDLEVYRGEVEAARDAVLVFGLDDLSRRERGEPVTLRWIYLHMIAEYARHNGHADLIRESVDGRTGI
;
A
#
# COMPACT_ATOMS: atom_id res chain seq x y z
N SER A 1 -0.19 -12.90 9.25
CA SER A 1 0.76 -14.05 9.23
C SER A 1 -0.03 -15.35 9.16
N LYS A 2 0.51 -16.51 8.72
CA LYS A 2 -0.24 -17.78 8.82
C LYS A 2 -0.61 -18.13 10.27
N GLU A 3 0.14 -17.60 11.23
CA GLU A 3 -0.08 -17.80 12.66
C GLU A 3 -1.13 -16.86 13.24
N HIS A 4 -1.44 -15.77 12.55
CA HIS A 4 -2.49 -14.84 12.92
C HIS A 4 -3.09 -14.24 11.65
N PRO A 5 -4.16 -14.86 11.12
CA PRO A 5 -4.77 -14.48 9.85
C PRO A 5 -5.51 -13.14 9.93
N ASP A 6 -5.96 -12.76 11.13
CA ASP A 6 -6.80 -11.58 11.36
C ASP A 6 -6.03 -10.41 12.01
N LEU A 7 -4.69 -10.46 12.10
CA LEU A 7 -3.87 -9.38 12.67
C LEU A 7 -4.19 -8.00 12.09
N ASP A 8 -4.54 -7.95 10.81
CA ASP A 8 -4.86 -6.72 10.10
C ASP A 8 -6.18 -6.08 10.62
N PHE A 9 -6.93 -6.78 11.45
CA PHE A 9 -8.20 -6.38 12.08
C PHE A 9 -8.18 -6.46 13.62
N GLU A 10 -7.10 -6.93 14.23
CA GLU A 10 -6.90 -6.95 15.68
C GLU A 10 -6.28 -5.62 16.13
N ASP A 11 -6.60 -5.15 17.35
CA ASP A 11 -6.08 -3.91 17.95
C ASP A 11 -6.28 -2.61 17.12
N VAL A 12 -7.33 -2.57 16.29
CA VAL A 12 -7.68 -1.38 15.50
C VAL A 12 -8.49 -0.40 16.33
N ASP A 13 -7.99 0.84 16.46
CA ASP A 13 -8.73 1.96 17.05
C ASP A 13 -9.07 2.99 15.96
N PRO A 14 -10.36 3.11 15.55
CA PRO A 14 -10.78 4.07 14.54
C PRO A 14 -10.43 5.52 14.89
N ALA A 15 -10.23 5.87 16.16
CA ALA A 15 -9.84 7.22 16.56
C ALA A 15 -8.41 7.58 16.11
N ARG A 16 -7.57 6.59 15.81
CA ARG A 16 -6.16 6.77 15.43
C ARG A 16 -5.94 7.00 13.93
N TRP A 17 -7.00 7.03 13.11
CA TRP A 17 -6.89 7.12 11.65
C TRP A 17 -6.03 8.28 11.14
N GLN A 18 -5.98 9.39 11.89
CA GLN A 18 -5.15 10.55 11.54
C GLN A 18 -3.66 10.27 11.72
N GLU A 19 -3.30 9.60 12.83
CA GLU A 19 -1.93 9.18 13.10
C GLU A 19 -1.48 8.16 12.05
N ASP A 20 -2.33 7.19 11.72
CA ASP A 20 -2.05 6.18 10.70
C ASP A 20 -1.84 6.82 9.31
N LEU A 21 -2.64 7.84 8.98
CA LEU A 21 -2.49 8.60 7.74
C LEU A 21 -1.18 9.41 7.70
N GLU A 22 -0.76 9.97 8.83
CA GLU A 22 0.52 10.68 8.94
C GLU A 22 1.71 9.72 8.79
N VAL A 23 1.65 8.56 9.45
CA VAL A 23 2.65 7.49 9.29
C VAL A 23 2.72 7.05 7.82
N TYR A 24 1.59 6.77 7.19
CA TYR A 24 1.54 6.39 5.77
C TYR A 24 2.18 7.44 4.87
N ARG A 25 1.88 8.73 5.08
CA ARG A 25 2.51 9.82 4.31
C ARG A 25 4.01 9.89 4.53
N GLY A 26 4.48 9.68 5.76
CA GLY A 26 5.90 9.59 6.08
C GLY A 26 6.60 8.45 5.32
N GLU A 27 6.01 7.26 5.30
CA GLU A 27 6.53 6.11 4.55
C GLU A 27 6.56 6.36 3.03
N VAL A 28 5.57 7.06 2.49
CA VAL A 28 5.56 7.45 1.07
C VAL A 28 6.73 8.38 0.73
N GLU A 29 7.00 9.39 1.56
CA GLU A 29 8.15 10.29 1.35
C GLU A 29 9.47 9.55 1.54
N ALA A 30 9.61 8.73 2.57
CA ALA A 30 10.80 7.91 2.77
C ALA A 30 11.07 6.97 1.57
N ALA A 31 10.03 6.35 1.01
CA ALA A 31 10.13 5.52 -0.18
C ALA A 31 10.53 6.33 -1.42
N ARG A 32 10.03 7.56 -1.59
CA ARG A 32 10.42 8.47 -2.67
C ARG A 32 11.89 8.85 -2.57
N ASP A 33 12.37 9.20 -1.38
CA ASP A 33 13.76 9.54 -1.15
C ASP A 33 14.69 8.35 -1.39
N ALA A 34 14.31 7.16 -0.92
CA ALA A 34 15.12 5.95 -1.04
C ALA A 34 15.39 5.54 -2.50
N VAL A 35 14.49 5.89 -3.42
CA VAL A 35 14.59 5.49 -4.83
C VAL A 35 15.22 6.54 -5.74
N LEU A 36 15.54 7.74 -5.23
CA LEU A 36 16.13 8.84 -6.02
C LEU A 36 17.46 8.50 -6.71
N VAL A 37 18.21 7.54 -6.15
CA VAL A 37 19.52 7.14 -6.66
C VAL A 37 19.47 6.00 -7.68
N PHE A 38 18.27 5.50 -8.03
CA PHE A 38 18.09 4.38 -8.94
C PHE A 38 17.38 4.79 -10.23
N GLY A 39 17.79 4.18 -11.34
CA GLY A 39 17.06 4.19 -12.59
C GLY A 39 15.89 3.22 -12.58
N LEU A 40 14.92 3.44 -13.47
CA LEU A 40 13.73 2.57 -13.58
C LEU A 40 14.08 1.12 -13.95
N ASP A 41 15.19 0.88 -14.62
CA ASP A 41 15.60 -0.46 -15.04
C ASP A 41 16.63 -1.09 -14.08
N ASP A 42 16.96 -0.41 -12.97
CA ASP A 42 17.81 -0.98 -11.91
C ASP A 42 17.07 -2.10 -11.18
N LEU A 43 17.82 -3.17 -10.89
CA LEU A 43 17.29 -4.38 -10.25
C LEU A 43 17.27 -4.25 -8.73
N SER A 44 16.16 -4.67 -8.14
CA SER A 44 15.96 -4.76 -6.70
C SER A 44 16.92 -5.75 -6.05
N ARG A 45 17.35 -5.47 -4.82
CA ARG A 45 17.93 -6.50 -3.96
C ARG A 45 16.80 -7.25 -3.24
N ARG A 46 16.67 -8.55 -3.51
CA ARG A 46 15.66 -9.41 -2.86
C ARG A 46 16.33 -10.59 -2.18
N GLU A 47 15.89 -10.89 -0.96
CA GLU A 47 16.31 -12.10 -0.24
C GLU A 47 15.57 -13.35 -0.74
N ARG A 48 14.39 -13.16 -1.34
CA ARG A 48 13.56 -14.23 -1.91
C ARG A 48 12.97 -13.83 -3.26
N GLY A 49 13.05 -14.75 -4.21
CA GLY A 49 12.57 -14.57 -5.59
C GLY A 49 13.60 -13.90 -6.50
N GLU A 50 13.28 -13.82 -7.78
CA GLU A 50 14.13 -13.15 -8.77
C GLU A 50 14.13 -11.62 -8.57
N PRO A 51 15.26 -10.94 -8.79
CA PRO A 51 15.30 -9.49 -8.85
C PRO A 51 14.31 -8.93 -9.86
N VAL A 52 13.62 -7.85 -9.50
CA VAL A 52 12.69 -7.12 -10.37
C VAL A 52 13.17 -5.68 -10.54
N THR A 53 12.82 -5.03 -11.64
CA THR A 53 13.21 -3.64 -11.87
C THR A 53 12.41 -2.67 -10.99
N LEU A 54 12.95 -1.49 -10.72
CA LEU A 54 12.19 -0.41 -10.06
C LEU A 54 10.90 -0.06 -10.83
N ARG A 55 10.94 -0.11 -12.16
CA ARG A 55 9.77 0.03 -13.04
C ARG A 55 8.69 -1.01 -12.72
N TRP A 56 9.09 -2.27 -12.58
CA TRP A 56 8.16 -3.33 -12.22
C TRP A 56 7.53 -3.07 -10.84
N ILE A 57 8.34 -2.64 -9.85
CA ILE A 57 7.87 -2.31 -8.50
C ILE A 57 6.82 -1.19 -8.55
N TYR A 58 7.07 -0.11 -9.29
CA TYR A 58 6.10 0.98 -9.43
C TYR A 58 4.80 0.55 -10.08
N LEU A 59 4.87 -0.20 -11.19
CA LEU A 59 3.67 -0.72 -11.85
C LEU A 59 2.88 -1.65 -10.92
N HIS A 60 3.58 -2.49 -10.16
CA HIS A 60 2.98 -3.35 -9.16
C HIS A 60 2.27 -2.55 -8.06
N MET A 61 2.93 -1.55 -7.48
CA MET A 61 2.35 -0.70 -6.44
C MET A 61 1.13 0.08 -6.95
N ILE A 62 1.16 0.61 -8.17
CA ILE A 62 0.02 1.31 -8.79
C ILE A 62 -1.16 0.36 -8.95
N ALA A 63 -0.93 -0.85 -9.49
CA ALA A 63 -1.98 -1.83 -9.69
C ALA A 63 -2.59 -2.29 -8.36
N GLU A 64 -1.76 -2.53 -7.36
CA GLU A 64 -2.20 -2.94 -6.03
C GLU A 64 -3.00 -1.82 -5.34
N TYR A 65 -2.55 -0.57 -5.43
CA TYR A 65 -3.27 0.57 -4.87
C TYR A 65 -4.62 0.80 -5.57
N ALA A 66 -4.69 0.61 -6.89
CA ALA A 66 -5.95 0.67 -7.63
C ALA A 66 -6.94 -0.42 -7.17
N ARG A 67 -6.46 -1.65 -6.93
CA ARG A 67 -7.27 -2.74 -6.39
C ARG A 67 -7.81 -2.39 -5.00
N HIS A 68 -6.98 -1.84 -4.12
CA HIS A 68 -7.40 -1.40 -2.79
C HIS A 68 -8.40 -0.25 -2.83
N ASN A 69 -8.23 0.72 -3.72
CA ASN A 69 -9.20 1.80 -3.89
C ASN A 69 -10.58 1.27 -4.32
N GLY A 70 -10.61 0.27 -5.21
CA GLY A 70 -11.87 -0.41 -5.55
C GLY A 70 -12.53 -1.09 -4.35
N HIS A 71 -11.76 -1.74 -3.48
CA HIS A 71 -12.29 -2.33 -2.25
C HIS A 71 -12.80 -1.25 -1.26
N ALA A 72 -12.05 -0.16 -1.09
CA ALA A 72 -12.43 0.95 -0.22
C ALA A 72 -13.71 1.64 -0.71
N ASP A 73 -13.88 1.74 -2.04
CA ASP A 73 -15.10 2.28 -2.64
C ASP A 73 -16.31 1.40 -2.27
N LEU A 74 -16.24 0.08 -2.44
CA LEU A 74 -17.32 -0.84 -2.04
C LEU A 74 -17.69 -0.71 -0.55
N ILE A 75 -16.68 -0.53 0.32
CA ILE A 75 -16.92 -0.28 1.75
C ILE A 75 -17.66 1.05 1.95
N ARG A 76 -17.20 2.13 1.32
CA ARG A 76 -17.87 3.44 1.37
C ARG A 76 -19.30 3.36 0.87
N GLU A 77 -19.56 2.72 -0.28
CA GLU A 77 -20.91 2.52 -0.84
C GLU A 77 -21.83 1.82 0.17
N SER A 78 -21.33 0.82 0.90
CA SER A 78 -22.10 0.11 1.93
C SER A 78 -22.44 0.96 3.16
N VAL A 79 -21.63 1.99 3.43
CA VAL A 79 -21.80 2.89 4.58
C VAL A 79 -22.73 4.06 4.24
N ASP A 80 -22.56 4.67 3.06
CA ASP A 80 -23.27 5.90 2.68
C ASP A 80 -24.43 5.71 1.69
N GLY A 81 -24.58 4.51 1.13
CA GLY A 81 -25.66 4.15 0.21
C GLY A 81 -25.56 4.73 -1.20
N ARG A 82 -24.46 5.43 -1.54
CA ARG A 82 -24.21 5.99 -2.88
C ARG A 82 -23.32 5.04 -3.67
N THR A 83 -23.67 4.78 -4.93
CA THR A 83 -22.87 3.95 -5.85
C THR A 83 -21.95 4.79 -6.72
N GLY A 84 -20.74 4.28 -6.95
CA GLY A 84 -19.67 4.93 -7.70
C GLY A 84 -18.98 6.07 -6.94
N ILE A 85 -17.86 6.53 -7.51
CA ILE A 85 -17.07 7.68 -7.04
C ILE A 85 -17.82 9.00 -7.30
#